data_AF-X1MHG8-F1
#
_entry.id   AF-X1MHG8-F1
#
_cell.length_a   1.000
_cell.length_b   1.000
_cell.length_c   1.000
_cell.angle_alpha   90.00
_cell.angle_beta   90.00
_cell.angle_gamma   90.00
#
_symmetry.space_group_name_H-M   'P 1'
#
loop_
_entity.id
_entity.type
_entity.pdbx_description
1 polymer ?
#
loop_
_entity_poly.entity_id
_entity_poly.type
_entity_poly.pdbx_seq_one_letter_code
_entity_poly.pdbx_strand_id
1 'polypeptide(L)' 'EDELRAELKELTEKIKKAKMPKDAEKKALKEVKRLKTIPPASPEYSYIRTYLDWMLDVPWSKKTREKLDIP' A
#
# COMPACT_ATOMS: atom_id res chain seq x y z
N GLU A 1 2.78 18.39 12.62
CA GLU A 1 1.56 17.54 12.65
C GLU A 1 0.82 17.46 11.30
N ASP A 2 0.78 18.54 10.53
CA ASP A 2 0.08 18.56 9.22
C ASP A 2 0.77 17.69 8.16
N GLU A 3 2.10 17.66 8.13
CA GLU A 3 2.90 16.87 7.17
C GLU A 3 2.64 15.37 7.27
N LEU A 4 2.58 14.82 8.49
CA LEU A 4 2.26 13.41 8.71
C LEU A 4 0.85 13.06 8.20
N ARG A 5 -0.10 13.98 8.38
CA ARG A 5 -1.47 13.83 7.89
C ARG A 5 -1.53 13.86 6.37
N ALA A 6 -0.77 14.74 5.73
CA ALA A 6 -0.67 14.84 4.28
C ALA A 6 -0.06 13.55 3.69
N GLU A 7 1.02 13.05 4.29
CA GLU A 7 1.70 11.83 3.84
C GLU A 7 0.78 10.58 3.93
N LEU A 8 0.06 10.42 5.04
CA LEU A 8 -0.91 9.33 5.20
C LEU A 8 -2.07 9.42 4.20
N LYS A 9 -2.51 10.64 3.87
CA LYS A 9 -3.55 10.87 2.87
C LYS A 9 -3.05 10.47 1.48
N GLU A 10 -1.83 10.84 1.11
CA GLU A 10 -1.23 10.48 -0.16
C GLU A 10 -1.06 8.96 -0.30
N LEU A 11 -0.60 8.28 0.76
CA LEU A 11 -0.55 6.81 0.83
C LEU A 11 -1.92 6.18 0.60
N THR A 12 -2.96 6.71 1.24
CA THR A 12 -4.34 6.24 1.07
C THR A 12 -4.81 6.39 -0.38
N GLU A 13 -4.48 7.51 -1.03
CA GLU A 13 -4.82 7.73 -2.44
C GLU A 13 -4.06 6.79 -3.37
N LYS A 14 -2.77 6.53 -3.11
CA LYS A 14 -1.98 5.54 -3.86
C LYS A 14 -2.58 4.13 -3.76
N ILE A 15 -3.01 3.72 -2.57
CA ILE A 15 -3.65 2.41 -2.34
C ILE A 15 -4.93 2.28 -3.19
N LYS A 16 -5.78 3.31 -3.20
CA LYS A 16 -7.00 3.33 -4.02
C LYS A 16 -6.69 3.31 -5.53
N LYS A 17 -5.63 4.00 -5.96
CA LYS A 17 -5.20 4.03 -7.37
C LYS A 17 -4.62 2.69 -7.83
N ALA A 18 -3.98 1.93 -6.95
CA ALA A 18 -3.40 0.63 -7.27
C ALA A 18 -4.44 -0.42 -7.68
N LYS A 19 -5.75 -0.17 -7.44
CA LYS A 19 -6.85 -1.11 -7.75
C LYS A 19 -6.61 -2.50 -7.15
N MET A 20 -6.16 -2.52 -5.90
CA MET A 20 -5.94 -3.77 -5.17
C MET A 20 -7.28 -4.51 -4.96
N PRO A 21 -7.27 -5.85 -4.86
CA PRO A 21 -8.44 -6.60 -4.43
C PRO A 21 -8.86 -6.20 -3.02
N LYS A 22 -10.15 -6.34 -2.71
CA LYS A 22 -10.77 -5.86 -1.45
C LYS A 22 -10.02 -6.30 -0.19
N ASP A 23 -9.50 -7.52 -0.17
CA ASP A 23 -8.77 -8.06 0.99
C ASP A 23 -7.42 -7.35 1.21
N ALA A 24 -6.67 -7.11 0.12
CA ALA A 24 -5.40 -6.40 0.16
C ALA A 24 -5.60 -4.92 0.50
N GLU A 25 -6.60 -4.25 -0.10
CA GLU A 25 -6.95 -2.87 0.21
C GLU A 25 -7.32 -2.72 1.70
N LYS A 26 -8.12 -3.63 2.24
CA LYS A 26 -8.52 -3.62 3.65
C LYS A 26 -7.32 -3.77 4.59
N LYS A 27 -6.35 -4.64 4.26
CA LYS A 27 -5.09 -4.75 5.03
C LYS A 27 -4.26 -3.48 4.93
N ALA A 28 -4.10 -2.92 3.73
CA ALA A 28 -3.34 -1.70 3.50
C ALA A 28 -3.90 -0.52 4.32
N LEU A 29 -5.22 -0.32 4.29
CA LEU A 29 -5.90 0.74 5.05
C LEU A 29 -5.77 0.55 6.56
N LYS A 30 -5.77 -0.70 7.05
CA LYS A 30 -5.56 -1.00 8.47
C LYS A 30 -4.15 -0.60 8.92
N GLU A 31 -3.14 -0.90 8.12
CA GLU A 31 -1.75 -0.55 8.40
C GLU A 31 -1.51 0.98 8.32
N VAL A 32 -2.13 1.68 7.36
CA VAL A 32 -2.11 3.16 7.30
C VAL A 32 -2.74 3.78 8.55
N LYS A 33 -3.85 3.19 9.05
CA LYS A 33 -4.48 3.65 10.30
C LYS A 33 -3.55 3.47 11.50
N ARG A 34 -2.75 2.40 11.52
CA ARG A 34 -1.71 2.15 12.53
C ARG A 34 -0.59 3.19 12.48
N LEU A 35 -0.11 3.54 11.27
CA LEU A 35 0.91 4.58 11.09
C LEU A 35 0.49 5.96 11.65
N LYS A 36 -0.82 6.24 11.73
CA LYS A 36 -1.33 7.48 12.33
C LYS A 36 -1.12 7.55 13.85
N THR A 37 -1.00 6.41 14.51
CA THR A 37 -0.85 6.32 15.97
C THR A 37 0.60 6.08 16.39
N ILE A 38 1.43 5.55 15.49
CA ILE A 38 2.84 5.28 15.74
C ILE A 38 3.65 6.56 15.47
N PRO A 39 4.55 6.98 16.38
CA PRO A 39 5.39 8.13 16.14
C PRO A 39 6.37 7.84 14.98
N PRO A 40 6.65 8.83 14.10
CA PRO A 40 7.49 8.64 12.92
C PRO A 40 8.96 8.31 13.26
N ALA A 41 9.39 8.57 14.49
CA ALA A 41 10.71 8.19 14.98
C ALA A 41 10.84 6.68 15.33
N SER A 42 9.73 5.94 15.39
CA SER A 42 9.76 4.52 15.73
C SER A 42 10.18 3.66 14.55
N PRO A 43 10.97 2.59 14.78
CA PRO A 43 11.35 1.64 13.72
C PRO A 43 10.12 0.92 13.12
N GLU A 44 9.06 0.73 13.91
CA GLU A 44 7.75 0.23 13.46
C GLU A 44 7.14 1.04 12.33
N TYR A 45 7.35 2.36 12.33
CA TYR A 45 6.87 3.24 11.25
C TYR A 45 7.51 2.88 9.92
N SER A 46 8.84 2.69 9.92
CA SER A 46 9.60 2.32 8.74
C SER A 46 9.18 0.95 8.20
N TYR A 47 8.99 -0.04 9.08
CA TYR A 47 8.54 -1.38 8.68
C TYR A 47 7.19 -1.36 7.96
N ILE A 48 6.21 -0.63 8.50
CA ILE A 48 4.89 -0.55 7.88
C ILE A 48 4.95 0.23 6.56
N ARG A 49 5.77 1.29 6.49
CA ARG A 49 5.95 2.07 5.26
C ARG A 49 6.54 1.20 4.14
N THR A 50 7.56 0.40 4.43
CA THR A 50 8.14 -0.56 3.49
C THR A 50 7.12 -1.62 3.07
N TYR A 51 6.32 -2.14 3.99
CA TYR A 51 5.26 -3.09 3.67
C TYR A 51 4.21 -2.51 2.71
N LEU A 52 3.79 -1.27 2.94
CA LEU A 52 2.84 -0.57 2.06
C LEU A 52 3.44 -0.27 0.69
N ASP A 53 4.72 0.09 0.65
CA ASP A 53 5.46 0.32 -0.60
C ASP A 53 5.51 -0.95 -1.46
N TRP A 54 5.83 -2.10 -0.86
CA TRP A 54 5.80 -3.40 -1.54
C TRP A 54 4.41 -3.74 -2.05
N MET A 55 3.37 -3.51 -1.24
CA MET A 55 2.00 -3.73 -1.70
C MET A 55 1.61 -2.79 -2.85
N LEU A 56 2.17 -1.58 -2.94
CA LEU A 56 1.89 -0.65 -4.04
C LEU A 56 2.67 -1.00 -5.31
N ASP A 57 3.87 -1.57 -5.18
CA ASP A 57 4.69 -2.00 -6.31
C ASP A 57 4.10 -3.20 -7.06
N VAL A 58 3.35 -4.05 -6.35
CA VAL A 58 2.69 -5.21 -6.96
C VAL A 58 1.71 -4.78 -8.06
N PRO A 59 1.82 -5.32 -9.28
CA PRO A 59 0.97 -4.96 -10.41
C PRO A 59 -0.44 -5.58 -10.32
N TRP A 60 -1.25 -5.20 -9.33
CA TRP A 60 -2.60 -5.75 -9.09
C TRP A 60 -3.53 -5.69 -10.30
N SER A 61 -3.38 -4.65 -11.13
CA SER A 61 -4.20 -4.45 -12.32
C SER A 61 -3.56 -4.93 -13.62
N LYS A 62 -2.27 -5.28 -13.62
CA LYS A 62 -1.54 -5.69 -14.82
C LYS A 62 -1.60 -7.22 -14.92
N LYS A 63 -2.64 -7.72 -15.58
CA LYS A 63 -2.67 -9.11 -16.07
C LYS A 63 -1.83 -9.19 -17.34
N THR A 64 -0.72 -9.93 -17.29
CA THR A 64 -0.01 -10.34 -18.51
C THR A 64 -0.91 -11.32 -19.25
N ARG A 65 -1.17 -11.05 -20.54
CA ARG A 65 -1.93 -11.98 -21.39
C ARG A 65 -0.95 -13.07 -21.81
N GLU A 66 -0.82 -14.10 -20.98
CA GLU A 66 -0.03 -15.28 -21.32
C GLU A 66 -0.64 -15.93 -22.58
N LYS A 67 0.07 -15.85 -23.70
CA LYS A 67 -0.20 -16.71 -24.86
C LYS A 67 0.48 -18.04 -24.57
N LEU A 68 -0.27 -18.93 -23.96
CA LEU A 68 0.14 -20.33 -23.80
C LEU A 68 -0.02 -21.01 -25.16
N ASP A 69 1.02 -20.97 -25.97
CA ASP A 69 1.15 -21.80 -27.18
C ASP A 69 1.78 -23.11 -26.73
N ILE A 70 0.94 -24.13 -26.54
CA ILE A 70 1.37 -25.48 -26.17
C ILE A 70 1.43 -26.27 -27.49
N PRO A 71 2.60 -26.82 -27.87
CA PRO A 71 2.74 -27.65 -29.07
C PRO A 71 2.06 -29.01 -28.96
#